data_AF-A0A7G9NYJ8-F1
#
_entry.id   AF-A0A7G9NYJ8-F1
#
_cell.length_a   1.000
_cell.length_b   1.000
_cell.length_c   1.000
_cell.angle_alpha   90.00
_cell.angle_beta   90.00
_cell.angle_gamma   90.00
#
_symmetry.space_group_name_H-M   'P 1'
#
loop_
_entity.id
_entity.type
_entity.pdbx_description
1 polymer ?
#
loop_
_entity_poly.entity_id
_entity_poly.type
_entity_poly.pdbx_seq_one_letter_code
_entity_poly.pdbx_strand_id
1 'polypeptide(L)'
;MFHEARTPEGWPEPTPVGQVQVKEYPACRVAVVEADQARQGDQDSMFMTLFKHIKANDIKMTAPVQMTYAPDAGSEASEDEARPVAMAFLYFSQTQGTPGVDGAVEVRDVPARRVVSLGVRGDYTSKHLKQAVAQLRAYLDEHADQYTPTGPPRYLGYNSPFVPWFLKYGEVQIPIDVNQSP
;
A
#
# COMPACT_ATOMS: atom_id res chain seq x y z
N MET A 1 -9.66 -11.61 -12.83
CA MET A 1 -9.82 -10.37 -12.05
C MET A 1 -9.38 -10.70 -10.62
N PHE A 2 -8.36 -10.03 -10.08
CA PHE A 2 -7.72 -10.41 -8.81
C PHE A 2 -8.23 -9.63 -7.58
N HIS A 3 -9.17 -8.70 -7.76
CA HIS A 3 -9.73 -7.84 -6.72
C HIS A 3 -11.23 -8.11 -6.49
N GLU A 4 -11.65 -8.08 -5.23
CA GLU A 4 -13.05 -8.36 -4.82
C GLU A 4 -13.90 -7.09 -4.69
N ALA A 5 -13.27 -5.92 -4.70
CA ALA A 5 -13.92 -4.63 -4.58
C ALA A 5 -13.47 -3.68 -5.70
N ARG A 6 -14.27 -2.62 -5.91
CA ARG A 6 -13.95 -1.55 -6.86
C ARG A 6 -12.63 -0.88 -6.46
N THR A 7 -11.81 -0.54 -7.44
CA THR A 7 -10.62 0.28 -7.24
C THR A 7 -10.95 1.78 -7.30
N PRO A 8 -10.09 2.66 -6.74
CA PRO A 8 -10.21 4.09 -6.95
C PRO A 8 -10.30 4.47 -8.44
N GLU A 9 -10.87 5.63 -8.72
CA GLU A 9 -10.94 6.16 -10.08
C GLU A 9 -9.54 6.33 -10.68
N GLY A 10 -9.33 5.82 -11.90
CA GLY A 10 -8.03 5.87 -12.57
C GLY A 10 -6.96 4.93 -12.00
N TRP A 11 -7.31 4.01 -11.10
CA TRP A 11 -6.34 3.07 -10.53
C TRP A 11 -5.77 2.14 -11.62
N PRO A 12 -4.44 1.98 -11.71
CA PRO A 12 -3.83 1.15 -12.75
C PRO A 12 -4.11 -0.34 -12.51
N GLU A 13 -4.08 -1.12 -13.60
CA GLU A 13 -4.22 -2.58 -13.54
C GLU A 13 -3.18 -3.22 -12.61
N PRO A 14 -3.51 -4.29 -11.88
CA PRO A 14 -2.56 -4.96 -11.00
C PRO A 14 -1.34 -5.54 -11.75
N THR A 15 -0.17 -5.43 -11.15
CA THR A 15 1.09 -5.98 -11.68
C THR A 15 1.02 -7.52 -11.74
N PRO A 16 1.36 -8.16 -12.87
CA PRO A 16 1.38 -9.62 -12.93
C PRO A 16 2.32 -10.22 -11.87
N VAL A 17 1.94 -11.37 -11.31
CA VAL A 17 2.73 -12.06 -10.28
C VAL A 17 4.14 -12.34 -10.79
N GLY A 18 5.15 -11.96 -9.99
CA GLY A 18 6.57 -12.16 -10.30
C GLY A 18 7.15 -11.16 -11.30
N GLN A 19 6.39 -10.16 -11.74
CA GLN A 19 6.88 -9.11 -12.63
C GLN A 19 7.06 -7.79 -11.88
N VAL A 20 8.09 -7.05 -12.27
CA VAL A 20 8.32 -5.67 -11.85
C VAL A 20 7.78 -4.72 -12.92
N GLN A 21 7.00 -3.71 -12.52
CA GLN A 21 6.49 -2.68 -13.42
C GLN A 21 6.58 -1.30 -12.77
N VAL A 22 6.91 -0.29 -13.57
CA VAL A 22 6.77 1.13 -13.20
C VAL A 22 5.34 1.55 -13.48
N LYS A 23 4.67 2.15 -12.48
CA LYS A 23 3.25 2.51 -12.56
C LYS A 23 3.03 3.93 -12.07
N GLU A 24 2.06 4.61 -12.66
CA GLU A 24 1.55 5.88 -12.18
C GLU A 24 0.19 5.66 -11.50
N TYR A 25 0.08 6.18 -10.28
CA TYR A 25 -1.14 6.18 -9.50
C TYR A 25 -1.72 7.59 -9.48
N PRO A 26 -3.03 7.74 -9.69
CA PRO A 26 -3.67 9.06 -9.65
C PRO A 26 -3.64 9.63 -8.24
N ALA A 27 -3.89 10.93 -8.14
CA ALA A 27 -4.20 11.54 -6.86
C ALA A 27 -5.46 10.88 -6.27
N CYS A 28 -5.45 10.61 -4.98
CA CYS A 28 -6.57 9.95 -4.31
C CYS A 28 -6.77 10.48 -2.90
N ARG A 29 -7.96 10.23 -2.35
CA ARG A 29 -8.23 10.47 -0.93
C ARG A 29 -8.07 9.17 -0.17
N VAL A 30 -7.45 9.27 0.99
CA VAL A 30 -7.19 8.13 1.88
C VAL A 30 -7.66 8.46 3.28
N ALA A 31 -8.23 7.46 3.95
CA ALA A 31 -8.32 7.43 5.40
C ALA A 31 -7.14 6.60 5.91
N VAL A 32 -6.30 7.19 6.77
CA VAL A 32 -5.07 6.60 7.29
C VAL A 32 -5.18 6.45 8.81
N VAL A 33 -4.66 5.35 9.33
CA VAL A 33 -4.40 5.17 10.76
C VAL A 33 -2.95 4.72 10.93
N GLU A 34 -2.23 5.41 11.82
CA GLU A 34 -0.88 5.00 12.25
C GLU A 34 -1.01 3.92 13.33
N ALA A 35 -0.06 2.98 13.36
CA ALA A 35 -0.10 1.84 14.27
C ALA A 35 -0.14 2.27 15.74
N ASP A 36 0.57 3.34 16.11
CA ASP A 36 0.58 3.86 17.48
C ASP A 36 -0.74 4.52 17.92
N GLN A 37 -1.59 4.92 16.97
CA GLN A 37 -2.94 5.45 17.22
C GLN A 37 -4.00 4.35 17.26
N ALA A 38 -3.70 3.16 16.74
CA ALA A 38 -4.60 2.01 16.80
C ALA A 38 -4.58 1.38 18.19
N ARG A 39 -5.76 0.99 18.69
CA ARG A 39 -5.95 0.52 20.08
C ARG A 39 -4.94 -0.56 20.53
N GLN A 40 -4.59 -1.50 19.65
CA GLN A 40 -3.65 -2.59 19.93
C GLN A 40 -2.36 -2.52 19.08
N GLY A 41 -2.24 -1.54 18.18
CA GLY A 41 -1.10 -1.41 17.27
C GLY A 41 -0.87 -2.56 16.30
N ASP A 42 -1.82 -3.50 16.18
CA ASP A 42 -1.79 -4.60 15.23
C ASP A 42 -2.60 -4.31 13.96
N GLN A 43 -2.44 -5.16 12.94
CA GLN A 43 -3.11 -5.00 11.66
C GLN A 43 -4.64 -5.06 11.78
N ASP A 44 -5.16 -5.95 12.63
CA ASP A 44 -6.60 -6.14 12.79
C ASP A 44 -7.25 -4.91 13.45
N SER A 45 -6.60 -4.31 14.45
CA SER A 45 -7.09 -3.09 15.10
C SER A 45 -7.00 -1.88 14.18
N MET A 46 -5.97 -1.75 13.35
CA MET A 46 -5.91 -0.72 12.30
C MET A 46 -7.06 -0.90 11.30
N PHE A 47 -7.25 -2.11 10.79
CA PHE A 47 -8.33 -2.42 9.84
C PHE A 47 -9.71 -2.11 10.43
N MET A 48 -9.97 -2.57 11.66
CA MET A 48 -11.26 -2.34 12.32
C MET A 48 -11.51 -0.86 12.64
N THR A 49 -10.46 -0.09 12.90
CA THR A 49 -10.55 1.37 13.10
C THR A 49 -10.99 2.06 11.81
N LEU A 50 -10.31 1.78 10.69
CA LEU A 50 -10.69 2.30 9.38
C LEU A 50 -12.07 1.82 8.93
N PHE A 51 -12.40 0.55 9.19
CA PHE A 51 -13.70 -0.03 8.85
C PHE A 51 -14.85 0.67 9.58
N LYS A 52 -14.69 0.95 10.88
CA LYS A 52 -15.67 1.74 11.64
C LYS A 52 -15.81 3.15 11.09
N HIS A 53 -14.71 3.81 10.73
CA HIS A 53 -14.73 5.15 10.15
C HIS A 53 -15.54 5.19 8.84
N ILE A 54 -15.24 4.33 7.87
CA ILE A 54 -15.97 4.35 6.59
C ILE A 54 -17.45 3.98 6.77
N LYS A 55 -17.78 3.12 7.74
CA LYS A 55 -19.17 2.77 8.07
C LYS A 55 -19.93 3.94 8.68
N ALA A 56 -19.31 4.68 9.60
CA ALA A 56 -19.93 5.84 10.25
C ALA A 56 -20.17 7.00 9.26
N ASN A 57 -19.34 7.11 8.23
CA ASN A 57 -19.38 8.19 7.24
C ASN A 57 -20.04 7.80 5.91
N ASP A 58 -20.68 6.62 5.82
CA ASP A 58 -21.31 6.06 4.62
C ASP A 58 -20.38 6.03 3.38
N ILE A 59 -19.11 5.68 3.59
CA ILE A 59 -18.10 5.55 2.54
C ILE A 59 -18.02 4.08 2.13
N LYS A 60 -18.18 3.83 0.82
CA LYS A 60 -18.07 2.48 0.25
C LYS A 60 -16.62 2.00 0.27
N MET A 61 -16.42 0.77 0.73
CA MET A 61 -15.13 0.09 0.70
C MET A 61 -14.60 -0.01 -0.74
N THR A 62 -13.29 0.19 -0.89
CA THR A 62 -12.55 -0.07 -2.12
C THR A 62 -11.44 -1.11 -1.87
N ALA A 63 -10.88 -1.64 -2.95
CA ALA A 63 -9.60 -2.34 -2.90
C ALA A 63 -8.56 -1.55 -3.71
N PRO A 64 -7.28 -1.59 -3.37
CA PRO A 64 -6.67 -2.38 -2.28
C PRO A 64 -6.77 -1.69 -0.91
N VAL A 65 -6.46 -2.44 0.15
CA VAL A 65 -6.01 -1.87 1.43
C VAL A 65 -4.51 -1.62 1.33
N GLN A 66 -4.05 -0.43 1.69
CA GLN A 66 -2.63 -0.10 1.69
C GLN A 66 -2.05 -0.27 3.10
N MET A 67 -0.90 -0.92 3.19
CA MET A 67 -0.07 -1.00 4.38
C MET A 67 1.28 -0.35 4.09
N THR A 68 1.73 0.54 4.96
CA THR A 68 3.02 1.24 4.86
C THR A 68 3.97 0.68 5.91
N TYR A 69 5.24 0.50 5.55
CA TYR A 69 6.28 -0.01 6.44
C TYR A 69 7.30 1.07 6.80
N ALA A 70 8.17 0.77 7.76
CA ALA A 70 9.35 1.57 8.02
C ALA A 70 10.29 1.60 6.78
N PRO A 71 11.09 2.65 6.57
CA PRO A 71 11.95 2.78 5.38
C PRO A 71 12.94 1.64 5.16
N ASP A 72 13.40 1.01 6.24
CA ASP A 72 14.35 -0.10 6.27
C ASP A 72 13.66 -1.47 6.28
N ALA A 73 12.33 -1.53 6.40
CA ALA A 73 11.58 -2.77 6.46
C ALA A 73 11.81 -3.65 5.22
N GLY A 74 12.07 -4.94 5.46
CA GLY A 74 12.34 -5.88 4.38
C GLY A 74 13.69 -5.68 3.70
N SER A 75 14.57 -4.83 4.24
CA SER A 75 15.98 -4.80 3.85
C SER A 75 16.75 -5.97 4.48
N GLU A 76 17.90 -6.32 3.91
CA GLU A 76 18.79 -7.32 4.51
C GLU A 76 19.22 -6.93 5.94
N ALA A 77 19.37 -5.64 6.22
CA ALA A 77 19.72 -5.08 7.52
C ALA A 77 18.57 -5.07 8.54
N SER A 78 17.32 -5.29 8.13
CA SER A 78 16.21 -5.42 9.07
C SER A 78 16.28 -6.77 9.79
N GLU A 79 16.58 -6.73 11.09
CA GLU A 79 16.56 -7.90 12.00
C GLU A 79 15.16 -8.17 12.55
N ASP A 80 14.31 -7.15 12.62
CA ASP A 80 12.96 -7.25 13.16
C ASP A 80 11.92 -7.81 12.17
N GLU A 81 10.87 -8.42 12.73
CA GLU A 81 9.68 -8.71 11.95
C GLU A 81 9.08 -7.43 11.39
N ALA A 82 9.03 -7.32 10.06
CA ALA A 82 8.41 -6.19 9.40
C ALA A 82 6.91 -6.13 9.72
N ARG A 83 6.52 -5.10 10.50
CA ARG A 83 5.12 -4.77 10.80
C ARG A 83 4.75 -3.45 10.13
N PRO A 84 3.50 -3.31 9.66
CA PRO A 84 3.07 -2.05 9.08
C PRO A 84 3.02 -0.98 10.16
N VAL A 85 3.57 0.18 9.85
CA VAL A 85 3.54 1.38 10.70
C VAL A 85 2.28 2.20 10.46
N ALA A 86 1.64 2.02 9.30
CA ALA A 86 0.36 2.64 8.97
C ALA A 86 -0.48 1.73 8.06
N MET A 87 -1.81 1.92 8.12
CA MET A 87 -2.76 1.34 7.19
C MET A 87 -3.63 2.44 6.58
N ALA A 88 -4.03 2.27 5.32
CA ALA A 88 -4.93 3.20 4.66
C ALA A 88 -6.02 2.49 3.85
N PHE A 89 -7.24 3.03 3.93
CA PHE A 89 -8.32 2.74 3.00
C PHE A 89 -8.41 3.85 1.96
N LEU A 90 -8.45 3.46 0.69
CA LEU A 90 -8.57 4.38 -0.43
C LEU A 90 -10.04 4.72 -0.66
N TYR A 91 -10.33 5.98 -0.95
CA TYR A 91 -11.67 6.37 -1.37
C TYR A 91 -11.79 6.18 -2.87
N PHE A 92 -13.01 6.03 -3.36
CA PHE A 92 -13.23 5.87 -4.80
C PHE A 92 -12.84 7.15 -5.56
N SER A 93 -13.13 8.33 -5.00
CA SER A 93 -12.81 9.64 -5.58
C SER A 93 -12.42 10.66 -4.50
N GLN A 94 -11.60 11.66 -4.85
CA GLN A 94 -11.21 12.78 -3.96
C GLN A 94 -12.39 13.67 -3.54
N THR A 95 -13.54 13.53 -4.20
CA THR A 95 -14.77 14.27 -3.85
C THR A 95 -15.58 13.62 -2.72
N GLN A 96 -15.23 12.39 -2.31
CA GLN A 96 -15.94 11.70 -1.23
C GLN A 96 -15.43 12.12 0.15
N GLY A 97 -16.35 12.39 1.07
CA GLY A 97 -16.02 12.86 2.42
C GLY A 97 -15.28 14.21 2.42
N THR A 98 -14.60 14.50 3.53
CA THR A 98 -13.82 15.73 3.72
C THR A 98 -12.49 15.39 4.39
N PRO A 99 -11.36 16.01 4.02
CA PRO A 99 -10.11 15.87 4.75
C PRO A 99 -10.24 16.38 6.18
N GLY A 100 -9.52 15.75 7.12
CA GLY A 100 -9.57 16.09 8.53
C GLY A 100 -9.29 14.90 9.43
N VAL A 101 -9.28 15.15 10.74
CA VAL A 101 -9.05 14.13 11.77
C VAL A 101 -10.39 13.68 12.35
N ASP A 102 -10.60 12.37 12.38
CA ASP A 102 -11.73 11.68 13.02
C ASP A 102 -11.19 10.63 14.01
N GLY A 103 -10.99 11.05 15.26
CA GLY A 103 -10.36 10.22 16.29
C GLY A 103 -8.93 9.84 15.91
N ALA A 104 -8.70 8.53 15.72
CA ALA A 104 -7.41 7.98 15.29
C ALA A 104 -7.21 7.97 13.76
N VAL A 105 -8.23 8.36 12.99
CA VAL A 105 -8.20 8.35 11.53
C VAL A 105 -7.91 9.74 10.99
N GLU A 106 -6.88 9.86 10.16
CA GLU A 106 -6.62 11.07 9.35
C GLU A 106 -7.12 10.83 7.93
N VAL A 107 -8.07 11.65 7.48
CA VAL A 107 -8.50 11.70 6.08
C VAL A 107 -7.70 12.79 5.37
N ARG A 108 -6.97 12.41 4.32
CA ARG A 108 -6.16 13.35 3.54
C ARG A 108 -6.13 13.02 2.05
N ASP A 109 -5.89 14.06 1.25
CA ASP A 109 -5.61 13.89 -0.17
C ASP A 109 -4.11 13.61 -0.36
N VAL A 110 -3.80 12.58 -1.15
CA VAL A 110 -2.43 12.26 -1.56
C VAL A 110 -2.26 12.57 -3.04
N PRO A 111 -1.12 13.16 -3.45
CA PRO A 111 -0.88 13.50 -4.84
C PRO A 111 -0.70 12.24 -5.69
N ALA A 112 -0.81 12.42 -7.01
CA ALA A 112 -0.41 11.40 -7.96
C ALA A 112 1.06 11.00 -7.72
N ARG A 113 1.38 9.72 -7.92
CA ARG A 113 2.72 9.22 -7.66
C ARG A 113 3.12 8.09 -8.58
N ARG A 114 4.41 8.01 -8.86
CA ARG A 114 5.02 6.88 -9.53
C ARG A 114 5.59 5.89 -8.52
N VAL A 115 5.52 4.61 -8.85
CA VAL A 115 6.05 3.53 -8.05
C VAL A 115 6.72 2.50 -8.94
N VAL A 116 7.72 1.80 -8.42
CA VAL A 116 8.09 0.48 -8.91
C VAL A 116 7.27 -0.54 -8.11
N SER A 117 6.58 -1.43 -8.82
CA SER A 117 5.61 -2.37 -8.25
C SER A 117 5.97 -3.80 -8.64
N LEU A 118 5.87 -4.72 -7.68
CA LEU A 118 6.04 -6.16 -7.87
C LEU A 118 4.74 -6.88 -7.49
N GLY A 119 4.18 -7.63 -8.42
CA GLY A 119 3.03 -8.50 -8.14
C GLY A 119 3.46 -9.71 -7.32
N VAL A 120 2.78 -9.98 -6.21
CA VAL A 120 3.08 -11.09 -5.29
C VAL A 120 1.86 -11.98 -5.03
N ARG A 121 2.12 -13.23 -4.67
CA ARG A 121 1.09 -14.21 -4.31
C ARG A 121 1.38 -14.81 -2.94
N GLY A 122 0.33 -15.14 -2.21
CA GLY A 122 0.42 -15.72 -0.87
C GLY A 122 0.14 -14.68 0.22
N ASP A 123 0.17 -15.15 1.47
CA ASP A 123 -0.06 -14.28 2.62
C ASP A 123 1.01 -13.19 2.75
N TYR A 124 0.57 -12.09 3.35
CA TYR A 124 1.43 -11.02 3.78
C TYR A 124 2.25 -11.48 5.01
N THR A 125 3.51 -11.88 4.77
CA THR A 125 4.47 -12.28 5.82
C THR A 125 5.74 -11.43 5.72
N SER A 126 6.45 -11.23 6.84
CA SER A 126 7.73 -10.52 6.88
C SER A 126 8.75 -11.10 5.88
N LYS A 127 8.75 -12.43 5.72
CA LYS A 127 9.60 -13.13 4.74
C LYS A 127 9.26 -12.75 3.31
N HIS A 128 7.98 -12.78 2.94
CA HIS A 128 7.55 -12.40 1.59
C HIS A 128 7.80 -10.92 1.31
N LEU A 129 7.58 -10.04 2.29
CA LEU A 129 7.90 -8.63 2.17
C LEU A 129 9.41 -8.43 1.92
N LYS A 130 10.28 -9.07 2.71
CA LYS A 130 11.74 -8.98 2.55
C LYS A 130 12.20 -9.41 1.16
N GLN A 131 11.70 -10.55 0.68
CA GLN A 131 12.01 -11.04 -0.67
C GLN A 131 11.56 -10.07 -1.77
N ALA A 132 10.36 -9.51 -1.65
CA ALA A 132 9.81 -8.58 -2.62
C ALA A 132 10.54 -7.23 -2.61
N VAL A 133 10.84 -6.68 -1.43
CA VAL A 133 11.60 -5.44 -1.28
C VAL A 133 13.01 -5.60 -1.81
N ALA A 134 13.67 -6.75 -1.58
CA ALA A 134 14.99 -7.03 -2.15
C ALA A 134 14.97 -7.03 -3.68
N GLN A 135 13.97 -7.64 -4.32
CA GLN A 135 13.81 -7.62 -5.78
C GLN A 135 13.57 -6.21 -6.33
N LEU A 136 12.73 -5.42 -5.67
CA LEU A 136 12.48 -4.04 -6.08
C LEU A 136 13.72 -3.16 -5.93
N ARG A 137 14.49 -3.33 -4.85
CA ARG A 137 15.75 -2.61 -4.65
C ARG A 137 16.79 -2.99 -5.70
N ALA A 138 16.95 -4.27 -6.00
CA ALA A 138 17.83 -4.72 -7.08
C ALA A 138 17.43 -4.10 -8.44
N TYR A 139 16.13 -4.08 -8.75
CA TYR A 139 15.63 -3.41 -9.96
C TYR A 139 15.95 -1.90 -9.96
N LEU A 140 15.76 -1.22 -8.83
CA LEU A 140 16.06 0.20 -8.68
C LEU A 140 17.56 0.50 -8.82
N ASP A 141 18.42 -0.38 -8.29
CA ASP A 141 19.88 -0.25 -8.41
C ASP A 141 20.33 -0.42 -9.88
N GLU A 142 19.72 -1.36 -10.61
CA GLU A 142 19.95 -1.55 -12.05
C GLU A 142 19.47 -0.36 -12.91
N HIS A 143 18.52 0.44 -12.40
CA HIS A 143 17.91 1.58 -13.09
C HIS A 143 18.14 2.90 -12.34
N ALA A 144 19.25 3.00 -11.60
CA ALA A 144 19.55 4.14 -10.74
C ALA A 144 19.77 5.45 -11.53
N ASP A 145 20.08 5.35 -12.82
CA ASP A 145 20.13 6.47 -13.76
C ASP A 145 18.74 7.04 -14.08
N GLN A 146 17.69 6.22 -13.98
CA GLN A 146 16.33 6.57 -14.36
C GLN A 146 15.41 6.88 -13.18
N TYR A 147 15.61 6.22 -12.04
CA TYR A 147 14.67 6.28 -10.91
C TYR A 147 15.36 6.57 -9.59
N THR A 148 14.73 7.43 -8.78
CA THR A 148 15.14 7.70 -7.40
C THR A 148 14.02 7.27 -6.44
N PRO A 149 14.28 6.40 -5.45
CA PRO A 149 13.30 6.05 -4.41
C PRO A 149 12.94 7.26 -3.55
N THR A 150 11.64 7.50 -3.32
CA THR A 150 11.15 8.70 -2.62
C THR A 150 10.40 8.40 -1.33
N GLY A 151 10.27 7.13 -0.95
CA GLY A 151 9.54 6.78 0.27
C GLY A 151 9.69 5.33 0.69
N PRO A 152 9.07 4.97 1.83
CA PRO A 152 9.14 3.62 2.36
C PRO A 152 8.40 2.61 1.46
N PRO A 153 8.73 1.31 1.59
CA PRO A 153 7.98 0.26 0.94
C PRO A 153 6.54 0.22 1.44
N ARG A 154 5.62 -0.16 0.55
CA ARG A 154 4.20 -0.35 0.85
C ARG A 154 3.69 -1.65 0.25
N TYR A 155 2.66 -2.23 0.88
CA TYR A 155 1.94 -3.41 0.39
C TYR A 155 0.49 -3.03 0.08
N LEU A 156 -0.02 -3.46 -1.06
CA LEU A 156 -1.41 -3.31 -1.49
C LEU A 156 -2.09 -4.67 -1.45
N GLY A 157 -3.02 -4.86 -0.52
CA GLY A 157 -3.81 -6.09 -0.37
C GLY A 157 -5.16 -5.97 -1.08
N TYR A 158 -5.42 -6.85 -2.05
CA TYR A 158 -6.62 -6.79 -2.89
C TYR A 158 -7.75 -7.74 -2.47
N ASN A 159 -7.46 -8.64 -1.54
CA ASN A 159 -8.35 -9.71 -1.14
C ASN A 159 -8.82 -9.54 0.30
N SER A 160 -10.06 -9.92 0.56
CA SER A 160 -10.62 -10.00 1.90
C SER A 160 -9.91 -11.07 2.73
N PRO A 161 -10.01 -10.99 4.08
CA PRO A 161 -9.48 -12.02 4.96
C PRO A 161 -10.09 -13.41 4.73
N PHE A 162 -11.21 -13.52 4.01
CA PHE A 162 -11.89 -14.78 3.71
C PHE A 162 -11.29 -15.52 2.49
N VAL A 163 -10.45 -14.88 1.69
CA VAL A 163 -9.75 -15.53 0.57
C VAL A 163 -8.65 -16.45 1.13
N PRO A 164 -8.59 -17.73 0.71
CA PRO A 164 -7.52 -18.63 1.13
C PRO A 164 -6.15 -18.03 0.88
N TRP A 165 -5.26 -18.13 1.85
CA TRP A 165 -3.98 -17.40 1.84
C TRP A 165 -3.14 -17.61 0.57
N PHE A 166 -3.10 -18.83 0.04
CA PHE A 166 -2.35 -19.18 -1.18
C PHE A 166 -2.97 -18.63 -2.48
N LEU A 167 -4.21 -18.12 -2.42
CA LEU A 167 -4.88 -17.41 -3.50
C LEU A 167 -4.81 -15.90 -3.36
N LYS A 168 -4.36 -15.38 -2.21
CA LYS A 168 -4.20 -13.94 -2.03
C LYS A 168 -3.18 -13.39 -3.00
N TYR A 169 -3.52 -12.23 -3.52
CA TYR A 169 -2.74 -11.43 -4.42
C TYR A 169 -2.49 -10.07 -3.76
N GLY A 170 -1.28 -9.58 -3.93
CA GLY A 170 -0.89 -8.24 -3.50
C GLY A 170 0.14 -7.62 -4.41
N GLU A 171 0.44 -6.36 -4.17
CA GLU A 171 1.58 -5.68 -4.76
C GLU A 171 2.48 -5.15 -3.66
N VAL A 172 3.79 -5.38 -3.76
CA VAL A 172 4.79 -4.63 -2.98
C VAL A 172 5.30 -3.50 -3.86
N GLN A 173 5.44 -2.31 -3.29
CA GLN A 173 5.78 -1.13 -4.06
C GLN A 173 6.76 -0.23 -3.32
N ILE A 174 7.63 0.44 -4.09
CA ILE A 174 8.49 1.52 -3.61
C ILE A 174 8.17 2.77 -4.43
N PRO A 175 7.76 3.89 -3.79
CA PRO A 175 7.57 5.17 -4.48
C PRO A 175 8.86 5.66 -5.12
N ILE A 176 8.75 6.26 -6.30
CA ILE A 176 9.88 6.79 -7.06
C ILE A 176 9.57 8.14 -7.70
N ASP A 177 10.63 8.90 -7.96
CA ASP A 177 10.68 9.95 -8.96
C ASP A 177 11.43 9.46 -10.20
N VAL A 178 11.12 10.06 -11.34
CA VAL A 178 11.90 9.86 -12.57
C VAL A 178 12.98 10.93 -12.64
N ASN A 179 14.21 10.48 -12.74
CA ASN A 179 15.36 11.35 -12.96
C ASN A 179 15.17 12.00 -14.32
N GLN A 180 15.15 13.33 -14.37
CA GLN A 180 15.20 14.01 -15.67
C GLN A 180 16.58 13.72 -16.27
N SER A 181 16.62 13.16 -17.48
CA SER A 181 17.85 13.14 -18.25
C SER A 181 18.35 14.58 -18.43
N PRO A 182 19.67 14.82 -18.30
CA PRO A 182 20.25 16.15 -18.50
C PRO A 182 20.02 16.69 -19.91
#